data_AF-A0AAJ0TR13-F1
#
_entry.id   AF-A0AAJ0TR13-F1
#
_cell.length_a   1.000
_cell.length_b   1.000
_cell.length_c   1.000
_cell.angle_alpha   90.00
_cell.angle_beta   90.00
_cell.angle_gamma   90.00
#
_symmetry.space_group_name_H-M   'P 1'
#
loop_
_entity.id
_entity.type
_entity.pdbx_description
1 polymer ?
#
loop_
_entity_poly.entity_id
_entity_poly.type
_entity_poly.pdbx_seq_one_letter_code
_entity_poly.pdbx_strand_id
1 'polypeptide(L)' 'MAPTEEILNAEIKKWAQRLDDALVRTHAKGQKGVEYLTNIKAYQNDSLHFMQKGDPVRAFEALL' A
#
# COMPACT_ATOMS: atom_id res chain seq x y z
N MET A 1 19.66 5.89 11.02
CA MET A 1 18.73 4.80 10.66
C MET A 1 19.54 3.67 10.05
N ALA A 2 19.09 2.42 10.18
CA ALA A 2 19.80 1.30 9.54
C ALA A 2 19.57 1.35 8.03
N PRO A 3 20.56 0.98 7.18
CA PRO A 3 20.44 1.05 5.72
C PRO A 3 19.19 0.33 5.17
N THR A 4 18.79 -0.76 5.82
CA THR A 4 17.62 -1.57 5.47
C THR A 4 16.30 -0.81 5.62
N GLU A 5 16.20 0.05 6.62
CA GLU A 5 14.97 0.80 6.93
C GLU A 5 14.71 1.89 5.88
N GLU A 6 15.78 2.57 5.46
CA GLU A 6 15.72 3.59 4.38
C GLU A 6 15.33 2.96 3.04
N ILE A 7 15.85 1.76 2.73
CA ILE A 7 15.49 1.01 1.53
C ILE A 7 14.00 0.61 1.58
N LEU A 8 13.53 0.09 2.70
CA LEU A 8 12.11 -0.27 2.88
C LEU A 8 11.21 0.94 2.69
N ASN A 9 11.53 2.07 3.34
CA ASN A 9 10.76 3.30 3.21
C ASN A 9 10.71 3.81 1.76
N ALA A 10 11.81 3.70 1.02
CA ALA A 10 11.86 4.09 -0.39
C ALA A 10 11.00 3.18 -1.27
N GLU A 11 11.08 1.85 -1.08
CA GLU A 11 10.25 0.90 -1.84
C GLU A 11 8.76 1.04 -1.50
N ILE A 12 8.40 1.17 -0.22
CA ILE A 12 7.01 1.41 0.22
C ILE A 12 6.45 2.65 -0.47
N LYS A 13 7.18 3.77 -0.45
CA LYS A 13 6.74 5.01 -1.09
C LYS A 13 6.56 4.85 -2.60
N LYS A 14 7.49 4.18 -3.27
CA LYS A 14 7.44 3.92 -4.72
C LYS A 14 6.24 3.04 -5.09
N TRP A 15 5.98 1.98 -4.33
CA TRP A 15 4.86 1.08 -4.60
C TRP A 15 3.51 1.68 -4.22
N ALA A 16 3.42 2.44 -3.13
CA ALA A 16 2.23 3.20 -2.78
C ALA A 16 1.82 4.19 -3.87
N GLN A 17 2.78 4.94 -4.45
CA GLN A 17 2.49 5.85 -5.55
C GLN A 17 2.00 5.10 -6.81
N ARG A 18 2.62 3.97 -7.14
CA ARG A 18 2.18 3.15 -8.28
C ARG A 18 0.78 2.59 -8.08
N LEU A 19 0.45 2.20 -6.85
CA LEU A 19 -0.88 1.73 -6.49
C LEU A 19 -1.91 2.85 -6.63
N ASP A 20 -1.62 4.06 -6.14
CA ASP A 20 -2.49 5.23 -6.33
C ASP A 20 -2.76 5.50 -7.81
N ASP A 21 -1.71 5.55 -8.64
CA ASP A 21 -1.84 5.79 -10.07
C ASP A 21 -2.69 4.70 -10.74
N ALA A 22 -2.56 3.44 -10.32
CA ALA A 22 -3.34 2.32 -10.82
C ALA A 22 -4.81 2.39 -10.38
N LEU A 23 -5.07 2.73 -9.11
CA LEU A 23 -6.40 2.85 -8.54
C LEU A 23 -7.22 3.96 -9.23
N VAL A 24 -6.59 5.09 -9.58
CA VAL A 24 -7.25 6.17 -10.33
C VAL A 24 -7.81 5.69 -11.67
N ARG A 25 -7.14 4.74 -12.32
CA ARG A 25 -7.54 4.21 -13.64
C ARG A 25 -8.37 2.92 -13.56
N THR A 26 -8.61 2.40 -12.35
CA THR A 26 -9.27 1.10 -12.16
C THR A 26 -10.70 1.29 -11.68
N HIS A 27 -11.64 0.63 -12.36
CA HIS A 27 -13.05 0.60 -11.97
C HIS A 27 -13.49 -0.82 -11.66
N ALA A 28 -14.26 -0.97 -10.59
CA ALA A 28 -14.85 -2.25 -10.22
C ALA A 28 -15.87 -2.70 -11.28
N LYS A 29 -15.82 -3.98 -11.65
CA LYS A 29 -16.85 -4.62 -12.46
C LYS A 29 -17.63 -5.62 -11.60
N GLY A 30 -18.91 -5.30 -11.35
CA GLY A 30 -19.78 -6.11 -10.49
C GLY A 30 -19.35 -6.11 -9.03
N GLN A 31 -20.08 -6.87 -8.21
CA GLN A 31 -19.90 -6.88 -6.76
C GLN A 31 -18.49 -7.36 -6.33
N LYS A 32 -17.98 -8.44 -6.93
CA LYS A 32 -16.63 -8.93 -6.64
C LYS A 32 -15.54 -7.89 -6.93
N GLY A 33 -15.71 -7.08 -7.99
CA GLY A 33 -14.78 -5.99 -8.29
C GLY A 33 -14.78 -4.92 -7.20
N VAL A 34 -15.95 -4.61 -6.62
CA VAL A 34 -16.08 -3.66 -5.50
C VAL A 34 -15.39 -4.21 -4.26
N GLU A 35 -15.57 -5.49 -3.96
CA GLU A 35 -14.90 -6.16 -2.84
C GLU A 35 -13.38 -6.12 -2.99
N TYR A 36 -12.84 -6.45 -4.18
CA TYR A 36 -11.40 -6.34 -4.43
C TYR A 36 -10.87 -4.92 -4.25
N LEU A 37 -11.53 -3.91 -4.85
CA LEU A 37 -11.09 -2.53 -4.70
C LEU A 37 -11.18 -2.03 -3.25
N THR A 38 -12.18 -2.50 -2.50
CA THR A 38 -12.32 -2.18 -1.07
C THR A 38 -11.16 -2.76 -0.27
N ASN A 39 -10.83 -4.03 -0.51
CA ASN A 39 -9.70 -4.69 0.16
C ASN A 39 -8.37 -4.03 -0.19
N ILE A 40 -8.13 -3.72 -1.47
CA ILE A 40 -6.90 -3.04 -1.91
C ILE A 40 -6.73 -1.70 -1.16
N LYS A 41 -7.80 -0.91 -1.04
CA LYS A 41 -7.76 0.37 -0.30
C LYS A 41 -7.56 0.17 1.20
N ALA A 42 -8.13 -0.89 1.78
CA ALA A 42 -7.91 -1.21 3.20
C ALA A 42 -6.43 -1.52 3.48
N TYR A 43 -5.82 -2.39 2.68
CA TYR A 43 -4.40 -2.73 2.79
C TYR A 43 -3.48 -1.54 2.54
N GLN A 44 -3.82 -0.67 1.57
CA GLN A 44 -3.09 0.58 1.35
C GLN A 44 -3.14 1.50 2.58
N ASN A 45 -4.30 1.64 3.21
CA ASN A 45 -4.45 2.44 4.43
C ASN A 45 -3.68 1.83 5.62
N ASP A 46 -3.70 0.50 5.76
CA ASP A 46 -2.92 -0.20 6.78
C ASP A 46 -1.42 0.04 6.59
N SER A 47 -0.94 -0.02 5.34
CA SER A 47 0.45 0.30 5.01
C SER A 47 0.84 1.72 5.47
N LEU A 48 0.01 2.72 5.17
CA LEU A 48 0.21 4.10 5.61
C LEU A 48 0.22 4.24 7.14
N HIS A 49 -0.67 3.53 7.83
CA HIS A 49 -0.74 3.52 9.29
C HIS A 49 0.51 2.91 9.92
N PHE A 50 1.02 1.80 9.39
CA PHE A 50 2.26 1.19 9.88
C PHE A 50 3.48 2.08 9.63
N MET A 51 3.55 2.78 8.49
CA MET A 51 4.58 3.79 8.23
C MET A 51 4.56 4.90 9.27
N GLN A 52 3.38 5.44 9.60
CA GLN A 52 3.25 6.50 10.61
C GLN A 52 3.66 6.04 12.01
N LYS A 53 3.56 4.74 12.29
CA LYS A 53 3.99 4.13 13.56
C LYS A 53 5.47 3.75 13.60
N GLY A 54 6.20 3.92 12.49
CA GLY A 54 7.61 3.49 12.40
C GLY A 54 7.76 1.97 12.31
N ASP A 55 6.79 1.27 11.71
CA ASP A 55 6.84 -0.18 11.44
C ASP A 55 6.91 -0.44 9.93
N PRO A 56 8.09 -0.26 9.30
CA PRO A 56 8.26 -0.39 7.85
C PRO A 56 8.10 -1.82 7.35
N VAL A 57 8.29 -2.83 8.21
CA VAL A 57 8.09 -4.24 7.83
C VAL A 57 6.61 -4.51 7.60
N ARG A 58 5.75 -4.17 8.56
CA ARG A 58 4.30 -4.34 8.40
C ARG A 58 3.73 -3.44 7.30
N ALA A 59 4.29 -2.24 7.14
CA ALA A 59 3.93 -1.37 6.04
C ALA A 59 4.23 -1.98 4.67
N PHE A 60 5.38 -2.64 4.53
CA PHE A 60 5.75 -3.34 3.31
C PHE A 60 4.89 -4.58 3.07
N GLU A 61 4.61 -5.38 4.11
CA GLU A 61 3.73 -6.55 4.02
C GLU A 61 2.31 -6.18 3.57
N ALA A 62 1.76 -5.05 4.04
CA ALA A 62 0.44 -4.58 3.63
C ALA A 62 0.39 -4.07 2.17
N LEU A 63 1.53 -3.92 1.49
CA LEU A 63 1.62 -3.48 0.09
C LEU A 63 1.86 -4.62 -0.91
N LEU A 64 2.23 -5.82 -0.43
CA LEU A 64 2.51 -7.03 -1.24
C LEU A 64 1.22 -7.79 -1.58
#